data_AF-A0A328YF59-F1
#
_entry.id   AF-A0A328YF59-F1
#
_cell.length_a   1.000
_cell.length_b   1.000
_cell.length_c   1.000
_cell.angle_alpha   90.00
_cell.angle_beta   90.00
_cell.angle_gamma   90.00
#
_symmetry.space_group_name_H-M   'P 1'
#
loop_
_entity.id
_entity.type
_entity.pdbx_description
1 polymer ?
#
loop_
_entity_poly.entity_id
_entity_poly.type
_entity_poly.pdbx_seq_one_letter_code
_entity_poly.pdbx_strand_id
1 'polypeptide(L)'
;MINIDLTAIHRMMTRHYGSRKMNVETIVERVSFIKPRELKITFDYDKECFVDMVRLNRRLNRYIGGVRHFFVSVNYKSIEIHVIFYWRRKLRDYDFEFSDN
;
A
#
# COMPACT_ATOMS: atom_id res chain seq x y z
N MET A 1 -6.27 -17.15 5.16
CA MET A 1 -5.18 -16.52 5.95
C MET A 1 -4.59 -15.39 5.11
N ILE A 2 -4.30 -14.23 5.70
CA ILE A 2 -3.62 -13.15 4.96
C ILE A 2 -2.21 -13.61 4.62
N ASN A 3 -1.79 -13.42 3.37
CA ASN A 3 -0.46 -13.77 2.89
C ASN A 3 0.10 -12.60 2.09
N ILE A 4 1.23 -12.05 2.54
CA ILE A 4 1.92 -10.95 1.86
C ILE A 4 3.37 -11.37 1.67
N ASP A 5 3.76 -11.70 0.44
CA ASP A 5 5.13 -12.06 0.11
C ASP A 5 5.97 -10.80 -0.13
N LEU A 6 6.45 -10.21 0.96
CA LEU A 6 7.30 -9.01 0.92
C LEU A 6 8.58 -9.21 0.10
N THR A 7 9.12 -10.44 0.06
CA THR A 7 10.35 -10.75 -0.68
C THR A 7 10.10 -10.72 -2.18
N ALA A 8 9.00 -11.34 -2.64
CA ALA A 8 8.62 -11.32 -4.04
C ALA A 8 8.24 -9.92 -4.51
N ILE A 9 7.53 -9.15 -3.68
CA ILE A 9 7.21 -7.74 -3.95
C ILE A 9 8.50 -6.93 -4.09
N HIS A 10 9.44 -7.04 -3.14
CA HIS A 10 10.72 -6.35 -3.20
C HIS A 10 11.49 -6.66 -4.50
N ARG A 11 11.66 -7.95 -4.83
CA ARG A 11 12.35 -8.38 -6.05
C ARG A 11 11.68 -7.84 -7.32
N MET A 12 10.35 -7.84 -7.34
CA MET A 12 9.57 -7.30 -8.46
C MET A 12 9.79 -5.79 -8.59
N MET A 13 9.75 -5.05 -7.48
CA MET A 13 9.94 -3.59 -7.46
C MET A 13 11.34 -3.20 -7.93
N THR A 14 12.39 -3.87 -7.44
CA THR A 14 13.76 -3.65 -7.91
C THR A 14 13.91 -3.97 -9.39
N ARG A 15 13.37 -5.10 -9.86
CA ARG A 15 13.55 -5.55 -11.25
C ARG A 15 12.84 -4.67 -12.28
N HIS A 16 11.62 -4.23 -11.96
CA HIS A 16 10.77 -3.56 -12.95
C HIS A 16 10.69 -2.05 -12.79
N TYR A 17 10.98 -1.54 -11.59
CA TYR A 17 10.82 -0.13 -11.25
C TYR A 17 12.11 0.47 -10.66
N GLY A 18 13.21 -0.30 -10.62
CA GLY A 18 14.54 0.20 -10.24
C GLY A 18 14.69 0.56 -8.76
N SER A 19 13.72 0.21 -7.91
CA SER A 19 13.76 0.53 -6.48
C SER A 19 14.93 -0.15 -5.77
N ARG A 20 15.60 0.62 -4.91
CA ARG A 20 16.79 0.22 -4.13
C ARG A 20 16.53 0.20 -2.63
N LYS A 21 15.45 0.82 -2.17
CA LYS A 21 15.08 0.96 -0.76
C LYS A 21 13.62 0.58 -0.58
N MET A 22 13.37 -0.23 0.45
CA MET A 22 12.03 -0.60 0.89
C MET A 22 11.90 -0.30 2.38
N ASN A 23 10.87 0.45 2.72
CA ASN A 23 10.44 0.68 4.09
C ASN A 23 9.09 0.00 4.31
N VAL A 24 8.93 -0.64 5.46
CA VAL A 24 7.68 -1.31 5.84
C VAL A 24 7.23 -0.72 7.16
N GLU A 25 6.07 -0.10 7.14
CA GLU A 25 5.47 0.56 8.30
C GLU A 25 4.13 -0.11 8.62
N THR A 26 3.88 -0.30 9.90
CA THR A 26 2.62 -0.87 10.38
C THR A 26 1.86 0.22 11.11
N ILE A 27 0.69 0.59 10.58
CA ILE A 27 -0.14 1.64 11.15
C ILE A 27 -1.14 1.00 12.12
N VAL A 28 -1.13 1.48 13.37
CA VAL A 28 -2.02 1.06 14.45
C VAL A 28 -2.90 2.23 14.87
N GLU A 29 -4.21 2.02 15.05
CA GLU A 29 -5.13 3.11 15.43
C GLU A 29 -4.99 3.55 16.89
N ARG A 30 -4.63 2.62 17.79
CA ARG A 30 -4.44 2.88 19.23
C ARG A 30 -3.38 1.95 19.79
N VAL A 31 -2.62 2.42 20.78
CA VAL A 31 -1.55 1.68 21.47
C VAL A 31 -2.05 0.36 22.08
N SER A 32 -3.35 0.26 22.40
CA SER A 32 -3.97 -0.93 23.00
C SER A 32 -4.48 -1.98 22.01
N PHE A 33 -4.35 -1.78 20.69
CA PHE A 33 -4.80 -2.75 19.70
C PHE A 33 -3.70 -3.76 19.35
N ILE A 34 -4.01 -5.04 19.53
CA ILE A 34 -3.12 -6.18 19.24
C ILE A 34 -2.88 -6.36 17.72
N LYS A 35 -3.70 -5.75 16.88
CA LYS A 35 -3.69 -6.02 15.44
C LYS A 35 -3.63 -4.73 14.60
N PRO A 36 -2.83 -4.71 13.52
CA PRO A 36 -2.60 -3.52 12.72
C PRO A 36 -3.78 -3.14 11.84
N ARG A 37 -4.02 -1.84 11.65
CA ARG A 37 -4.99 -1.33 10.69
C ARG A 37 -4.53 -1.53 9.27
N GLU A 38 -3.26 -1.23 9.04
CA GLU A 38 -2.69 -1.14 7.71
C GLU A 38 -1.21 -1.51 7.73
N LEU A 39 -0.75 -2.15 6.67
CA LEU A 39 0.66 -2.28 6.34
C LEU A 39 0.94 -1.34 5.16
N LYS A 40 1.81 -0.36 5.37
CA LYS A 40 2.32 0.51 4.32
C LYS A 40 3.69 0.04 3.90
N ILE A 41 3.86 -0.25 2.61
CA ILE A 41 5.13 -0.64 2.01
C ILE A 41 5.55 0.46 1.06
N THR A 42 6.66 1.12 1.34
CA THR A 42 7.15 2.26 0.58
C THR A 42 8.42 1.87 -0.15
N PHE A 43 8.44 2.08 -1.46
CA PHE A 43 9.60 1.89 -2.32
C PHE A 43 10.10 3.24 -2.82
N ASP A 44 11.42 3.45 -2.81
CA ASP A 44 12.01 4.57 -3.53
C ASP A 44 11.81 4.40 -5.04
N TYR A 45 11.55 5.51 -5.72
CA TYR A 45 11.19 5.50 -7.12
C TYR A 45 11.79 6.69 -7.86
N ASP A 46 12.36 6.43 -9.03
CA ASP A 46 12.84 7.48 -9.93
C ASP A 46 11.69 7.94 -10.85
N LYS A 47 11.43 9.24 -10.87
CA LYS A 47 10.35 9.88 -11.64
C LYS A 47 10.45 9.66 -13.15
N GLU A 48 11.63 9.30 -13.65
CA GLU A 48 11.86 9.04 -15.08
C GLU A 48 11.35 7.67 -15.51
N CYS A 49 11.13 6.76 -14.55
CA CYS A 49 10.50 5.49 -14.85
C CYS A 49 8.99 5.73 -15.06
N PHE A 50 8.37 4.97 -15.96
CA PHE A 50 6.92 4.98 -16.15
C PHE A 50 6.26 3.89 -15.31
N VAL A 51 5.29 4.25 -14.45
CA VAL A 51 4.49 3.28 -13.69
C VAL A 51 3.20 2.94 -14.42
N ASP A 52 3.14 1.76 -15.04
CA ASP A 52 1.87 1.15 -15.43
C ASP A 52 1.14 0.62 -14.18
N MET A 53 0.19 1.40 -13.67
CA MET A 53 -0.58 1.09 -12.47
C MET A 53 -1.44 -0.17 -12.62
N VAL A 54 -1.99 -0.43 -13.81
CA VAL A 54 -2.81 -1.63 -14.07
C VAL A 54 -1.94 -2.87 -14.00
N ARG A 55 -0.77 -2.84 -14.64
CA ARG A 55 0.18 -3.95 -14.63
C ARG A 55 0.79 -4.17 -13.25
N LEU A 56 1.09 -3.09 -12.53
CA LEU A 56 1.58 -3.13 -11.15
C LEU A 56 0.56 -3.81 -10.24
N ASN A 57 -0.69 -3.37 -10.24
CA ASN A 57 -1.77 -3.99 -9.46
C ASN A 57 -1.96 -5.47 -9.81
N ARG A 58 -1.94 -5.84 -11.09
CA ARG A 58 -2.06 -7.25 -11.52
C ARG A 58 -0.90 -8.12 -11.01
N ARG A 59 0.31 -7.58 -10.89
CA ARG A 59 1.46 -8.31 -10.33
C ARG A 59 1.35 -8.41 -8.81
N LEU A 60 1.00 -7.32 -8.13
CA LEU A 60 0.84 -7.30 -6.67
C LEU A 60 -0.25 -8.26 -6.19
N ASN A 61 -1.36 -8.40 -6.93
CA ASN A 61 -2.41 -9.38 -6.64
C ASN A 61 -1.91 -10.84 -6.54
N ARG A 62 -0.74 -11.17 -7.11
CA ARG A 62 -0.15 -12.53 -7.02
C ARG A 62 0.61 -12.74 -5.72
N TYR A 63 1.07 -11.66 -5.10
CA TYR A 63 1.93 -11.68 -3.91
C TYR A 63 1.20 -11.20 -2.66
N ILE A 64 0.07 -10.51 -2.83
CA ILE A 64 -0.80 -10.03 -1.76
C ILE A 64 -2.12 -10.79 -1.86
N GLY A 65 -2.24 -11.86 -1.06
CA GLY A 65 -3.39 -12.76 -1.03
C GLY A 65 -4.13 -12.71 0.30
N GLY A 66 -5.43 -13.00 0.27
CA GLY A 66 -6.25 -13.09 1.48
C GLY A 66 -6.44 -11.76 2.22
N VAL A 67 -6.14 -10.63 1.57
CA VAL A 67 -6.42 -9.27 2.05
C VAL A 67 -7.75 -8.81 1.50
N ARG A 68 -8.47 -7.96 2.25
CA ARG A 68 -9.76 -7.43 1.80
C ARG A 68 -9.61 -6.37 0.72
N HIS A 69 -8.65 -5.46 0.92
CA HIS A 69 -8.32 -4.43 -0.04
C HIS A 69 -6.85 -4.02 0.13
N PHE A 70 -6.19 -3.75 -0.99
CA PHE A 70 -4.99 -2.94 -1.03
C PHE A 70 -5.11 -1.94 -2.18
N PHE A 71 -4.36 -0.85 -2.10
CA PHE A 71 -4.22 0.10 -3.20
C PHE A 71 -2.77 0.57 -3.30
N VAL A 72 -2.46 1.17 -4.44
CA VAL A 72 -1.13 1.70 -4.74
C VAL A 72 -1.26 3.19 -5.02
N SER A 73 -0.41 3.99 -4.39
CA SER A 73 -0.25 5.40 -4.69
C SER A 73 1.18 5.65 -5.20
N VAL A 74 1.31 6.64 -6.08
CA VAL A 74 2.61 7.11 -6.56
C VAL A 74 2.75 8.55 -6.12
N ASN A 75 3.78 8.82 -5.33
CA ASN A 75 4.17 10.16 -4.91
C ASN A 75 5.47 10.56 -5.64
N TYR A 76 5.91 11.81 -5.47
CA TYR A 76 7.01 12.43 -6.22
C TYR A 76 8.31 11.60 -6.30
N LYS A 77 8.59 10.77 -5.29
CA LYS A 77 9.80 9.93 -5.21
C LYS A 77 9.55 8.55 -4.63
N SER A 78 8.28 8.14 -4.53
CA SER A 78 7.93 6.87 -3.90
C SER A 78 6.72 6.21 -4.53
N ILE A 79 6.75 4.88 -4.55
CA ILE A 79 5.58 4.05 -4.77
C ILE A 79 5.18 3.49 -3.40
N GLU A 80 3.94 3.70 -3.02
CA GLU A 80 3.42 3.25 -1.73
C GLU A 80 2.32 2.22 -1.97
N ILE A 81 2.42 1.09 -1.28
CA ILE A 81 1.43 0.01 -1.30
C ILE A 81 0.78 -0.03 0.07
N HIS A 82 -0.52 0.21 0.11
CA HIS A 82 -1.30 0.24 1.33
C HIS A 82 -2.16 -1.02 1.40
N VAL A 83 -1.89 -1.89 2.38
CA VAL A 83 -2.65 -3.12 2.60
C VAL A 83 -3.52 -2.96 3.83
N ILE A 84 -4.84 -3.00 3.65
CA ILE A 84 -5.82 -2.74 4.71
C ILE A 84 -6.27 -4.06 5.34
N PHE A 85 -6.09 -4.20 6.65
CA PHE A 85 -6.47 -5.39 7.40
C PHE A 85 -7.87 -5.32 8.05
N TYR A 86 -8.40 -4.12 8.30
CA TYR A 86 -9.71 -3.93 8.94
C TYR A 86 -10.73 -3.20 8.09
N TRP A 87 -11.99 -3.58 8.31
CA TRP A 87 -13.16 -2.76 7.98
C TRP A 87 -14.00 -2.70 9.25
N ARG A 88 -13.81 -1.67 10.08
CA ARG A 88 -14.91 -1.27 10.94
C ARG A 88 -15.89 -0.50 10.07
N ARG A 89 -17.08 -1.09 9.90
CA ARG A 89 -18.28 -0.44 9.36
C ARG A 89 -18.37 0.96 9.95
N LYS A 90 -18.51 1.97 9.09
CA LYS A 90 -18.68 3.41 9.40
C LYS A 90 -17.49 4.04 10.14
N LEU A 91 -16.54 4.59 9.39
CA LEU A 91 -16.26 6.00 9.62
C LEU A 91 -17.59 6.69 9.29
N ARG A 92 -18.34 7.11 10.32
CA ARG A 92 -19.34 8.15 10.06
C ARG A 92 -18.57 9.30 9.44
N ASP A 93 -19.13 9.78 8.34
CA ASP A 93 -18.85 11.05 7.69
C ASP A 93 -18.53 12.13 8.74
N TYR A 94 -17.26 12.29 9.05
CA TYR A 94 -16.74 13.44 9.76
C TYR A 94 -15.49 13.87 9.00
N ASP A 95 -15.69 14.99 8.29
CA ASP A 95 -14.69 15.94 7.80
C ASP A 95 -14.15 15.74 6.36
N PHE A 96 -15.04 15.34 5.44
CA PHE A 96 -15.02 15.92 4.08
C PHE A 96 -16.31 16.70 3.88
N GLU A 97 -16.46 17.83 4.58
CA GLU A 97 -17.19 18.94 3.98
C GLU A 97 -16.38 19.38 2.76
N PHE A 98 -16.82 18.97 1.57
CA PHE A 98 -16.54 19.80 0.40
C PHE A 98 -17.17 21.16 0.73
N SER A 99 -16.35 22.21 0.83
CA SER A 99 -16.90 23.55 0.87
C SER A 99 -17.63 23.77 -0.46
N ASP A 100 -18.95 23.71 -0.43
CA ASP A 100 -19.75 24.24 -1.51
C ASP A 100 -19.58 25.77 -1.49
N ASN A 101 -19.23 26.32 -2.65
CA ASN A 101 -19.23 27.77 -2.92
C ASN A 101 -20.60 28.39 -2.65
#